data_AF-A0A526YEP0-F1
#
_entry.id   AF-A0A526YEP0-F1
#
_cell.length_a   1.000
_cell.length_b   1.000
_cell.length_c   1.000
_cell.angle_alpha   90.00
_cell.angle_beta   90.00
_cell.angle_gamma   90.00
#
_symmetry.space_group_name_H-M   'P 1'
#
loop_
_entity.id
_entity.type
_entity.pdbx_description
1 polymer ?
#
loop_
_entity_poly.entity_id
_entity_poly.type
_entity_poly.pdbx_seq_one_letter_code
_entity_poly.pdbx_strand_id
1 'polypeptide(L)'
;PDRATVTPENVGEKVHLRVELQSFWRLPRSNGIVFPIRCYLIKMDELVTQPIWARRLHRVIRDLPEELANYKGLTRYRATLVE
;
A
#
# COMPACT_ATOMS: atom_id res chain seq x y z
N PRO A 1 5.38 -10.10 -13.17
CA PRO A 1 4.99 -9.60 -14.51
C PRO A 1 4.39 -8.19 -14.43
N ASP A 2 3.27 -8.01 -13.72
CA ASP A 2 2.53 -6.73 -13.67
C ASP A 2 3.33 -5.56 -13.07
N ARG A 3 4.04 -5.79 -11.95
CA ARG A 3 4.89 -4.80 -11.28
C ARG A 3 6.04 -4.23 -12.11
N ALA A 4 6.40 -4.86 -13.23
CA ALA A 4 7.44 -4.38 -14.14
C ALA A 4 6.88 -3.49 -15.26
N THR A 5 5.56 -3.27 -15.28
CA THR A 5 4.86 -2.51 -16.33
C THR A 5 4.41 -1.13 -15.84
N VAL A 6 4.85 -0.73 -14.64
CA VAL A 6 4.60 0.61 -14.09
C VAL A 6 5.51 1.60 -14.80
N THR A 7 4.92 2.66 -15.33
CA THR A 7 5.60 3.77 -16.02
C THR A 7 5.12 5.09 -15.41
N PRO A 8 5.84 6.20 -15.60
CA PRO A 8 5.40 7.51 -15.10
C PRO A 8 3.98 7.89 -15.54
N GLU A 9 3.56 7.45 -16.73
CA GLU A 9 2.27 7.78 -17.32
C GLU A 9 1.11 6.95 -16.74
N ASN A 10 1.39 5.76 -16.20
CA ASN A 10 0.35 4.83 -15.73
C ASN A 10 0.40 4.55 -14.21
N VAL A 11 1.36 5.14 -13.50
CA VAL A 11 1.55 4.94 -12.06
C VAL A 11 0.30 5.30 -11.26
N GLY A 12 -0.40 6.35 -11.68
CA GLY A 12 -1.67 6.83 -11.14
C GLY A 12 -2.75 5.75 -11.06
N GLU A 13 -2.91 5.02 -12.16
CA GLU A 13 -3.99 4.04 -12.34
C GLU A 13 -3.63 2.65 -11.85
N LYS A 14 -2.36 2.24 -12.02
CA LYS A 14 -1.89 0.88 -11.70
C LYS A 14 -1.54 0.71 -10.23
N VAL A 15 -0.87 1.68 -9.63
CA VAL A 15 -0.38 1.54 -8.26
C VAL A 15 -1.53 1.82 -7.29
N HIS A 16 -1.70 0.91 -6.32
CA HIS A 16 -2.71 1.04 -5.28
C HIS A 16 -2.05 1.05 -3.90
N LEU A 17 -2.53 1.91 -3.02
CA LEU A 17 -2.26 1.76 -1.59
C LEU A 17 -3.23 0.71 -1.06
N ARG A 18 -2.69 -0.39 -0.54
CA ARG A 18 -3.44 -1.43 0.16
C ARG A 18 -3.31 -1.24 1.66
N VAL A 19 -4.44 -1.07 2.34
CA VAL A 19 -4.51 -1.00 3.81
C VAL A 19 -5.34 -2.16 4.32
N GLU A 20 -4.85 -2.83 5.35
CA GLU A 20 -5.57 -3.89 6.03
C GLU A 20 -6.08 -3.36 7.38
N LEU A 21 -7.40 -3.29 7.53
CA LEU A 21 -8.03 -3.08 8.83
C LEU A 21 -8.11 -4.43 9.52
N GLN A 22 -7.22 -4.61 10.48
CA GLN A 22 -7.09 -5.82 11.28
C GLN A 22 -7.69 -5.57 12.66
N SER A 23 -8.48 -6.52 13.16
CA SER A 23 -9.05 -6.46 14.49
C SER A 23 -8.96 -7.84 15.16
N PHE A 24 -9.16 -7.89 16.48
CA PHE A 24 -9.14 -9.13 17.23
C PHE A 24 -10.42 -9.24 18.05
N TRP A 25 -11.15 -10.33 17.86
CA TRP A 25 -12.44 -10.55 18.54
C TRP A 25 -12.42 -11.89 19.27
N ARG A 26 -12.73 -11.87 20.57
CA ARG A 26 -12.95 -13.10 21.33
C ARG A 26 -14.28 -13.73 20.90
N LEU A 27 -14.25 -15.00 20.53
CA LEU A 27 -15.46 -15.79 20.32
C LEU A 27 -16.00 -16.28 21.67
N PRO A 28 -17.22 -15.89 22.08
CA PRO A 28 -17.71 -16.09 23.44
C PRO A 28 -17.95 -17.56 23.81
N ARG A 29 -18.17 -18.44 22.82
CA ARG A 29 -18.49 -19.86 23.06
C ARG A 29 -17.29 -20.78 22.89
N SER A 30 -16.48 -20.57 21.86
CA SER A 30 -15.36 -21.45 21.52
C SER A 30 -14.04 -21.01 22.16
N ASN A 31 -14.01 -19.84 22.80
CA ASN A 31 -12.78 -19.19 23.28
C ASN A 31 -11.73 -18.96 22.16
N GLY A 32 -12.11 -19.01 20.89
CA GLY A 32 -11.23 -18.64 19.78
C GLY A 32 -11.01 -17.13 19.69
N ILE A 33 -10.00 -16.71 18.93
CA ILE A 33 -9.80 -15.31 18.53
C ILE A 33 -10.02 -15.21 17.03
N VAL A 34 -10.97 -14.40 16.59
CA VAL A 34 -11.12 -14.07 15.16
C VAL A 34 -10.21 -12.91 14.83
N PHE A 35 -9.44 -13.09 13.77
CA PHE A 35 -8.58 -12.07 13.17
C PHE A 35 -9.06 -11.76 11.75
N PRO A 36 -10.10 -10.93 11.58
CA PRO A 36 -10.53 -10.53 10.25
C PRO A 36 -9.52 -9.55 9.64
N ILE A 37 -9.21 -9.78 8.37
CA ILE A 37 -8.33 -8.92 7.57
C ILE A 37 -9.19 -8.23 6.51
N ARG A 38 -9.66 -7.01 6.80
CA ARG A 38 -10.45 -6.23 5.84
C ARG A 38 -9.51 -5.39 4.97
N CYS A 39 -9.39 -5.75 3.69
CA CYS A 39 -8.53 -5.04 2.74
C CYS A 39 -9.28 -3.88 2.07
N TYR A 40 -8.66 -2.71 2.08
CA TYR A 40 -9.03 -1.54 1.29
C TYR A 40 -7.96 -1.27 0.24
N LEU A 41 -8.39 -0.83 -0.93
CA LEU A 41 -7.53 -0.44 -2.05
C LEU A 41 -7.95 0.96 -2.51
N ILE A 42 -6.97 1.80 -2.80
CA ILE A 42 -7.17 3.13 -3.40
C ILE A 42 -6.09 3.35 -4.46
N LYS A 43 -6.47 3.83 -5.65
CA LYS A 43 -5.52 4.18 -6.71
C LYS A 43 -4.67 5.38 -6.31
N MET A 44 -3.48 5.54 -6.90
CA MET A 44 -2.69 6.74 -6.66
C MET A 44 -3.42 8.00 -7.13
N ASP A 45 -4.12 7.96 -8.28
CA ASP A 45 -4.91 9.10 -8.78
C ASP A 45 -5.99 9.56 -7.80
N GLU A 46 -6.65 8.61 -7.13
CA GLU A 46 -7.66 8.90 -6.12
C GLU A 46 -7.01 9.41 -4.82
N LEU A 47 -5.87 8.83 -4.42
CA LEU A 47 -5.17 9.20 -3.20
C LEU A 47 -4.61 10.62 -3.26
N VAL A 48 -4.08 11.03 -4.42
CA VAL A 48 -3.47 12.36 -4.59
C VAL A 48 -4.49 13.49 -4.58
N THR A 49 -5.78 13.19 -4.75
CA THR A 49 -6.87 14.18 -4.55
C THR A 49 -6.85 14.80 -3.15
N GLN A 50 -6.19 14.14 -2.18
CA GLN A 50 -5.97 14.66 -0.85
C GLN A 50 -4.48 15.06 -0.65
N PRO A 51 -4.12 16.36 -0.75
CA PRO A 51 -2.72 16.81 -0.85
C PRO A 51 -1.84 16.49 0.37
N ILE A 52 -2.44 16.29 1.54
CA ILE A 52 -1.71 15.89 2.74
C ILE A 52 -1.25 14.43 2.62
N TRP A 53 -2.10 13.55 2.07
CA TRP A 53 -1.78 12.14 1.88
C TRP A 53 -0.71 11.95 0.83
N ALA A 54 -0.81 12.65 -0.31
CA ALA A 54 0.20 12.63 -1.37
C ALA A 54 1.61 12.96 -0.83
N ARG A 55 1.74 14.11 -0.17
CA ARG A 55 3.03 14.57 0.40
C ARG A 55 3.59 13.61 1.44
N ARG A 56 2.72 13.04 2.29
CA ARG A 56 3.14 12.08 3.31
C ARG A 56 3.58 10.77 2.68
N LEU A 57 2.81 10.24 1.74
CA LEU A 57 3.10 8.97 1.07
C LEU A 57 4.42 9.06 0.31
N HIS A 58 4.66 10.13 -0.45
CA HIS A 58 5.94 10.36 -1.14
C HIS A 58 7.13 10.23 -0.19
N ARG A 59 7.11 10.91 0.97
CA ARG A 59 8.19 10.83 1.97
C ARG A 59 8.36 9.42 2.51
N VAL A 60 7.26 8.72 2.81
CA VAL A 60 7.29 7.34 3.32
C VAL A 60 7.91 6.39 2.29
N ILE A 61 7.51 6.45 1.03
CA ILE A 61 8.04 5.55 -0.01
C ILE A 61 9.50 5.87 -0.34
N ARG A 62 9.88 7.16 -0.37
CA ARG A 62 11.26 7.60 -0.55
C ARG A 62 12.17 7.10 0.56
N ASP A 63 11.76 7.25 1.81
CA ASP A 63 12.61 6.97 2.99
C ASP A 63 12.45 5.53 3.51
N LEU A 64 11.65 4.69 2.84
CA LEU A 64 11.40 3.31 3.27
C LEU A 64 12.72 2.49 3.30
N PRO A 65 13.01 1.75 4.38
CA PRO A 65 14.15 0.83 4.41
C PRO A 65 14.10 -0.17 3.25
N GLU A 66 15.25 -0.44 2.64
CA GLU A 66 15.34 -1.28 1.43
C GLU A 66 14.87 -2.71 1.68
N GLU A 67 15.14 -3.27 2.86
CA GLU A 67 14.63 -4.58 3.28
C GLU A 67 13.10 -4.63 3.27
N LEU A 68 12.44 -3.57 3.73
CA LEU A 68 10.98 -3.48 3.71
C LEU A 68 10.43 -3.27 2.30
N ALA A 69 11.12 -2.48 1.47
CA ALA A 69 10.74 -2.31 0.06
C ALA A 69 10.83 -3.63 -0.71
N ASN A 70 11.87 -4.42 -0.47
CA ASN A 70 12.07 -5.75 -1.04
C ASN A 70 11.02 -6.74 -0.54
N TYR A 71 10.79 -6.79 0.78
CA TYR A 71 9.77 -7.65 1.38
C TYR A 71 8.36 -7.34 0.83
N LYS A 72 8.01 -6.05 0.68
CA LYS A 72 6.73 -5.62 0.08
C LYS A 72 6.74 -5.69 -1.46
N GLY A 73 7.90 -5.99 -2.06
CA GLY A 73 8.13 -6.12 -3.48
C GLY A 73 7.80 -4.86 -4.29
N LEU A 74 8.15 -3.70 -3.73
CA LEU A 74 8.08 -2.38 -4.35
C LEU A 74 9.28 -2.10 -5.27
N THR A 75 10.38 -2.84 -5.11
CA THR A 75 11.71 -2.58 -5.68
C THR A 75 11.69 -2.27 -7.18
N ARG A 76 10.81 -2.92 -7.95
CA ARG A 76 10.76 -2.78 -9.42
C ARG A 76 10.18 -1.45 -9.91
N TYR A 77 9.37 -0.77 -9.12
CA TYR A 77 8.67 0.46 -9.52
C TYR A 77 8.77 1.56 -8.46
N ARG A 78 9.54 1.35 -7.39
CA ARG A 78 9.71 2.30 -6.29
C ARG A 78 10.25 3.64 -6.79
N ALA A 79 11.24 3.64 -7.68
CA ALA A 79 11.79 4.86 -8.25
C ALA A 79 10.73 5.66 -9.00
N THR A 80 10.03 5.01 -9.94
CA THR A 80 8.92 5.58 -10.72
C THR A 80 7.76 6.08 -9.87
N LEU A 81 7.53 5.50 -8.68
CA LEU A 81 6.49 5.95 -7.75
C LEU A 81 6.92 7.16 -6.90
N VAL A 82 8.23 7.40 -6.76
CA VAL A 82 8.78 8.51 -5.98
C VAL A 82 9.00 9.76 -6.86
N GLU A 83 9.38 9.56 -8.11
CA GLU A 83 9.50 10.63 -9.13
C GLU A 83 8.15 11.28 -9.45
#